data_AF-A0A3N5NZ10-F1
#
_entry.id   AF-A0A3N5NZ10-F1
#
_cell.length_a   1.000
_cell.length_b   1.000
_cell.length_c   1.000
_cell.angle_alpha   90.00
_cell.angle_beta   90.00
_cell.angle_gamma   90.00
#
_symmetry.space_group_name_H-M   'P 1'
#
loop_
_entity.id
_entity.type
_entity.pdbx_description
1 polymer ?
#
loop_
_entity_poly.entity_id
_entity_poly.type
_entity_poly.pdbx_seq_one_letter_code
_entity_poly.pdbx_strand_id
1 'polypeptide(L)'
;AMAGPYLDSAHGNTGYGVLRTSLSTVPYDYAKGNCAHCHDQHASIGGVEPEPDSGNASPFCLFGDNFSGAISNPYNQPDDFCFYCHCYVDEVSLQTPIFTNYDYSHTFGGYSSSTPASIYAAFNQTSYHNLYDIQDFAEINFSSFFKSGSNPCVACHNPHLAKRNKENPGDPGYTAISRPTAHTELWGDSTEETMNDYAPSKYQAPYRHSGGCEPDGGTCSNIITQAQKTPDYVTFCQDCHSYNMTGYGLSHTPINWNTDKHGKMPRDSGGGGGGGGGGGGGGTQPIIKPPYDVNATADYVLSCLDCHEPHGSNSYKYLIRKEVNGDITNVAADTHDDWKTLCLRCHYREHTNQSCPNCHYHGHNF
;
A
#
# COMPACT_ATOMS: atom_id res chain seq x y z
N ALA A 1 -11.57 7.52 24.23
CA ALA A 1 -10.79 6.59 23.38
C ALA A 1 -9.86 7.43 22.51
N MET A 2 -8.60 7.03 22.32
CA MET A 2 -7.59 7.75 21.52
C MET A 2 -7.79 7.64 20.00
N ALA A 3 -8.98 7.25 19.54
CA ALA A 3 -9.18 6.72 18.19
C ALA A 3 -10.39 7.31 17.44
N GLY A 4 -10.69 8.59 17.67
CA GLY A 4 -11.83 9.25 17.01
C GLY A 4 -13.18 8.55 17.26
N PRO A 5 -14.22 8.88 16.48
CA PRO A 5 -15.50 8.19 16.55
C PRO A 5 -15.39 6.87 15.78
N TYR A 6 -15.18 5.76 16.49
CA TYR A 6 -15.15 4.40 15.90
C TYR A 6 -16.32 4.13 14.94
N LEU A 7 -17.50 4.70 15.22
CA LEU A 7 -18.69 4.57 14.36
C LEU A 7 -18.52 5.15 12.95
N ASP A 8 -17.55 6.04 12.77
CA ASP A 8 -17.24 6.60 11.46
C ASP A 8 -16.23 5.74 10.70
N SER A 9 -15.60 4.73 11.33
CA SER A 9 -14.63 3.85 10.68
C SER A 9 -15.33 2.80 9.81
N ALA A 10 -14.58 2.23 8.87
CA ALA A 10 -14.99 1.07 8.09
C ALA A 10 -15.38 -0.11 8.97
N HIS A 11 -14.85 -0.21 10.18
CA HIS A 11 -15.11 -1.31 11.08
C HIS A 11 -16.28 -1.04 12.02
N GLY A 12 -16.45 0.19 12.52
CA GLY A 12 -17.50 0.53 13.48
C GLY A 12 -18.80 1.04 12.86
N ASN A 13 -18.85 1.24 11.54
CA ASN A 13 -20.06 1.74 10.89
C ASN A 13 -21.26 0.78 11.01
N THR A 14 -22.44 1.31 11.32
CA THR A 14 -23.65 0.47 11.53
C THR A 14 -24.24 -0.09 10.23
N GLY A 15 -24.00 0.53 9.08
CA GLY A 15 -24.48 0.08 7.78
C GLY A 15 -23.60 -1.00 7.15
N TYR A 16 -22.27 -0.83 7.24
CA TYR A 16 -21.30 -1.66 6.53
C TYR A 16 -20.09 -2.13 7.35
N GLY A 17 -20.08 -1.91 8.66
CA GLY A 17 -19.01 -2.33 9.57
C GLY A 17 -18.86 -3.83 9.73
N VAL A 18 -18.00 -4.22 10.68
CA VAL A 18 -17.77 -5.63 11.01
C VAL A 18 -19.04 -6.24 11.62
N LEU A 19 -19.37 -7.43 11.18
CA LEU A 19 -20.44 -8.29 11.63
C LEU A 19 -19.92 -9.73 11.60
N ARG A 20 -19.38 -10.17 12.72
CA ARG A 20 -18.92 -11.54 12.92
C ARG A 20 -20.15 -12.46 12.96
N THR A 21 -20.18 -13.46 12.09
CA THR A 21 -21.37 -14.29 11.85
C THR A 21 -21.91 -14.93 13.14
N SER A 22 -21.01 -15.42 14.01
CA SER A 22 -21.35 -16.05 15.29
C SER A 22 -22.02 -15.11 16.30
N LEU A 23 -21.80 -13.79 16.21
CA LEU A 23 -22.39 -12.80 17.11
C LEU A 23 -23.67 -12.14 16.57
N SER A 24 -23.91 -12.27 15.26
CA SER A 24 -25.08 -11.72 14.56
C SER A 24 -26.35 -12.57 14.70
N THR A 25 -26.28 -13.67 15.45
CA THR A 25 -27.41 -14.59 15.66
C THR A 25 -27.80 -14.64 17.14
N VAL A 26 -29.05 -15.03 17.39
CA VAL A 26 -29.57 -15.26 18.75
C VAL A 26 -28.72 -16.35 19.44
N PRO A 27 -28.31 -16.17 20.71
CA PRO A 27 -28.83 -15.20 21.69
C PRO A 27 -28.10 -13.86 21.80
N TYR A 28 -27.05 -13.62 21.01
CA TYR A 28 -26.18 -12.46 21.21
C TYR A 28 -26.66 -11.19 20.49
N ASP A 29 -27.06 -11.33 19.23
CA ASP A 29 -27.67 -10.27 18.41
C ASP A 29 -26.91 -8.92 18.45
N TYR A 30 -25.58 -8.97 18.40
CA TYR A 30 -24.76 -7.76 18.39
C TYR A 30 -24.94 -7.02 17.05
N ALA A 31 -25.27 -5.73 17.14
CA ALA A 31 -25.42 -4.87 15.98
C ALA A 31 -24.12 -4.81 15.15
N LYS A 32 -24.23 -4.68 13.83
CA LYS A 32 -23.08 -4.43 12.95
C LYS A 32 -22.31 -3.19 13.40
N GLY A 33 -20.99 -3.27 13.33
CA GLY A 33 -20.09 -2.20 13.77
C GLY A 33 -19.96 -2.09 15.29
N ASN A 34 -20.49 -3.03 16.05
CA ASN A 34 -20.22 -3.12 17.49
C ASN A 34 -18.79 -3.65 17.74
N CYS A 35 -18.10 -3.08 18.74
CA CYS A 35 -16.74 -3.50 19.12
C CYS A 35 -16.62 -5.00 19.42
N ALA A 36 -17.71 -5.67 19.85
CA ALA A 36 -17.74 -7.10 20.13
C ALA A 36 -17.42 -7.98 18.91
N HIS A 37 -17.56 -7.43 17.69
CA HIS A 37 -17.17 -8.13 16.47
C HIS A 37 -15.66 -8.25 16.29
N CYS A 38 -14.86 -7.45 17.01
CA CYS A 38 -13.41 -7.54 17.05
C CYS A 38 -12.87 -7.91 18.43
N HIS A 39 -13.60 -7.57 19.49
CA HIS A 39 -13.17 -7.74 20.87
C HIS A 39 -14.10 -8.66 21.68
N ASP A 40 -13.53 -9.69 22.29
CA ASP A 40 -14.21 -10.47 23.32
C ASP A 40 -13.86 -9.89 24.70
N GLN A 41 -14.66 -8.89 25.11
CA GLN A 41 -14.48 -8.13 26.37
C GLN A 41 -14.59 -9.00 27.63
N HIS A 42 -15.10 -10.21 27.46
CA HIS A 42 -15.10 -11.28 28.43
C HIS A 42 -14.68 -12.49 27.60
N ALA A 43 -13.58 -13.18 27.94
CA ALA A 43 -13.13 -14.39 27.25
C ALA A 43 -14.14 -15.56 27.29
N SER A 44 -15.39 -15.28 27.64
CA SER A 44 -16.53 -16.16 27.50
C SER A 44 -17.80 -15.36 27.23
N ILE A 45 -18.65 -15.85 26.32
CA ILE A 45 -20.03 -15.42 26.18
C ILE A 45 -20.92 -16.60 26.61
N GLY A 46 -21.74 -16.41 27.64
CA GLY A 46 -22.52 -17.52 28.22
C GLY A 46 -21.69 -18.62 28.88
N GLY A 47 -20.43 -18.33 29.26
CA GLY A 47 -19.52 -19.28 29.90
C GLY A 47 -18.64 -20.10 28.96
N VAL A 48 -18.69 -19.82 27.64
CA VAL A 48 -17.87 -20.47 26.61
C VAL A 48 -17.15 -19.39 25.78
N GLU A 49 -15.88 -19.59 25.44
CA GLU A 49 -15.12 -18.73 24.51
C GLU A 49 -15.73 -18.88 23.10
N PRO A 50 -16.14 -17.79 22.43
CA PRO A 50 -16.66 -17.88 21.06
C PRO A 50 -15.50 -18.16 20.09
N GLU A 51 -15.77 -18.94 19.02
CA GLU A 51 -14.75 -19.22 18.00
C GLU A 51 -14.14 -17.93 17.39
N PRO A 52 -12.82 -17.89 17.15
CA PRO A 52 -11.81 -18.94 17.39
C PRO A 52 -11.44 -19.12 18.89
N ASP A 53 -11.56 -20.35 19.41
CA ASP A 53 -11.23 -20.67 20.81
C ASP A 53 -9.71 -20.89 21.00
N SER A 54 -9.09 -20.05 21.84
CA SER A 54 -7.66 -20.05 22.17
C SER A 54 -7.36 -20.53 23.60
N GLY A 55 -8.39 -20.66 24.44
CA GLY A 55 -8.31 -21.07 25.83
C GLY A 55 -7.64 -20.07 26.79
N ASN A 56 -7.34 -18.84 26.36
CA ASN A 56 -6.75 -17.78 27.18
C ASN A 56 -7.34 -16.41 26.85
N ALA A 57 -7.33 -15.47 27.81
CA ALA A 57 -7.72 -14.09 27.53
C ALA A 57 -6.68 -13.43 26.59
N SER A 58 -7.09 -13.11 25.36
CA SER A 58 -6.24 -12.43 24.38
C SER A 58 -5.71 -11.11 24.96
N PRO A 59 -4.41 -10.79 24.87
CA PRO A 59 -3.93 -9.43 25.08
C PRO A 59 -4.69 -8.53 24.10
N PHE A 60 -5.19 -7.38 24.55
CA PHE A 60 -6.12 -6.51 23.80
C PHE A 60 -7.58 -6.99 23.70
N CYS A 61 -7.93 -8.10 24.37
CA CYS A 61 -9.28 -8.68 24.39
C CYS A 61 -9.83 -8.91 22.98
N LEU A 62 -8.99 -9.35 22.04
CA LEU A 62 -9.43 -9.71 20.69
C LEU A 62 -10.08 -11.09 20.71
N PHE A 63 -10.90 -11.38 19.69
CA PHE A 63 -11.52 -12.71 19.58
C PHE A 63 -10.55 -13.82 19.18
N GLY A 64 -9.32 -13.49 18.80
CA GLY A 64 -8.30 -14.44 18.42
C GLY A 64 -6.91 -13.90 18.77
N ASP A 65 -5.90 -14.72 18.50
CA ASP A 65 -4.51 -14.32 18.70
C ASP A 65 -4.14 -13.17 17.77
N ASN A 66 -3.42 -12.19 18.32
CA ASN A 66 -3.15 -10.94 17.61
C ASN A 66 -2.18 -11.14 16.44
N PHE A 67 -1.03 -11.74 16.72
CA PHE A 67 -0.04 -12.19 15.74
C PHE A 67 0.74 -13.37 16.34
N SER A 68 0.93 -14.45 15.58
CA SER A 68 1.55 -15.68 16.09
C SER A 68 3.07 -15.60 16.24
N GLY A 69 3.71 -14.57 15.66
CA GLY A 69 5.16 -14.49 15.54
C GLY A 69 5.72 -15.22 14.31
N ALA A 70 4.87 -15.58 13.33
CA ALA A 70 5.30 -16.20 12.08
C ALA A 70 6.34 -15.35 11.35
N ILE A 71 7.55 -15.89 11.19
CA ILE A 71 8.72 -15.14 10.69
C ILE A 71 8.74 -14.93 9.17
N SER A 72 7.91 -15.65 8.42
CA SER A 72 7.80 -15.54 6.96
C SER A 72 6.53 -16.19 6.46
N ASN A 73 6.12 -15.85 5.25
CA ASN A 73 5.09 -16.58 4.52
C ASN A 73 5.56 -18.02 4.13
N PRO A 74 4.65 -18.95 3.81
CA PRO A 74 3.19 -18.78 3.81
C PRO A 74 2.63 -18.59 5.23
N TYR A 75 1.81 -17.56 5.40
CA TYR A 75 1.02 -17.33 6.60
C TYR A 75 -0.28 -18.13 6.51
N ASN A 76 -0.74 -18.63 7.65
CA ASN A 76 -2.04 -19.24 7.85
C ASN A 76 -2.99 -18.25 8.51
N GLN A 77 -4.30 -18.49 8.44
CA GLN A 77 -5.29 -17.58 9.02
C GLN A 77 -5.04 -17.23 10.51
N PRO A 78 -4.64 -18.17 11.40
CA PRO A 78 -4.38 -17.84 12.81
C PRO A 78 -3.08 -17.04 13.03
N ASP A 79 -2.25 -16.83 12.01
CA ASP A 79 -0.98 -16.12 12.18
C ASP A 79 -1.19 -14.61 12.39
N ASP A 80 -2.29 -14.04 11.92
CA ASP A 80 -2.63 -12.63 12.11
C ASP A 80 -4.15 -12.47 12.29
N PHE A 81 -4.57 -11.82 13.38
CA PHE A 81 -5.98 -11.57 13.70
C PHE A 81 -6.78 -10.97 12.53
N CYS A 82 -6.17 -10.07 11.74
CA CYS A 82 -6.84 -9.43 10.62
C CYS A 82 -7.24 -10.44 9.52
N PHE A 83 -6.55 -11.57 9.39
CA PHE A 83 -6.83 -12.58 8.37
C PHE A 83 -8.16 -13.32 8.60
N TYR A 84 -8.70 -13.36 9.81
CA TYR A 84 -10.03 -13.93 10.06
C TYR A 84 -11.15 -13.18 9.32
N CYS A 85 -10.96 -11.88 9.06
CA CYS A 85 -11.94 -11.04 8.36
C CYS A 85 -11.50 -10.70 6.93
N HIS A 86 -10.20 -10.49 6.71
CA HIS A 86 -9.62 -10.07 5.44
C HIS A 86 -9.10 -11.23 4.58
N CYS A 87 -9.84 -12.32 4.55
CA CYS A 87 -9.69 -13.44 3.63
C CYS A 87 -10.95 -13.58 2.75
N TYR A 88 -10.85 -14.33 1.64
CA TYR A 88 -11.97 -14.52 0.72
C TYR A 88 -12.20 -15.98 0.31
N VAL A 89 -11.80 -16.39 -0.89
CA VAL A 89 -11.87 -17.80 -1.35
C VAL A 89 -10.65 -18.59 -0.91
N ASP A 90 -9.64 -17.86 -0.45
CA ASP A 90 -8.39 -18.33 0.11
C ASP A 90 -8.53 -18.95 1.51
N GLU A 91 -9.46 -18.46 2.34
CA GLU A 91 -9.79 -19.01 3.68
C GLU A 91 -11.22 -18.66 4.11
N VAL A 92 -11.72 -19.29 5.19
CA VAL A 92 -13.07 -19.03 5.71
C VAL A 92 -13.13 -17.69 6.47
N SER A 93 -13.77 -16.69 5.86
CA SER A 93 -13.99 -15.39 6.51
C SER A 93 -15.06 -15.48 7.61
N LEU A 94 -14.78 -14.91 8.78
CA LEU A 94 -15.73 -14.79 9.89
C LEU A 94 -16.71 -13.62 9.71
N GLN A 95 -16.42 -12.73 8.77
CA GLN A 95 -17.19 -11.53 8.46
C GLN A 95 -18.36 -11.82 7.50
N THR A 96 -19.53 -11.25 7.78
CA THR A 96 -20.68 -11.32 6.86
C THR A 96 -21.31 -9.94 6.57
N PRO A 97 -21.55 -9.56 5.30
CA PRO A 97 -21.16 -10.28 4.10
C PRO A 97 -19.63 -10.29 3.92
N ILE A 98 -19.12 -11.34 3.31
CA ILE A 98 -17.72 -11.41 2.90
C ILE A 98 -17.46 -10.35 1.83
N PHE A 99 -16.31 -9.67 1.90
CA PHE A 99 -15.89 -8.68 0.91
C PHE A 99 -14.47 -8.95 0.41
N THR A 100 -14.10 -8.29 -0.69
CA THR A 100 -12.79 -8.43 -1.32
C THR A 100 -11.89 -7.24 -1.03
N ASN A 101 -10.62 -7.53 -0.74
CA ASN A 101 -9.54 -6.56 -0.64
C ASN A 101 -8.50 -6.91 -1.70
N TYR A 102 -8.73 -6.44 -2.92
CA TYR A 102 -7.75 -6.59 -3.98
C TYR A 102 -6.53 -5.70 -3.74
N ASP A 103 -5.45 -6.01 -4.45
CA ASP A 103 -4.26 -5.17 -4.52
C ASP A 103 -4.53 -3.78 -5.15
N TYR A 104 -3.51 -2.93 -5.17
CA TYR A 104 -3.61 -1.57 -5.69
C TYR A 104 -3.81 -1.57 -7.21
N SER A 105 -3.09 -2.45 -7.92
CA SER A 105 -3.24 -2.64 -9.38
C SER A 105 -4.69 -2.92 -9.79
N HIS A 106 -5.42 -3.76 -9.04
CA HIS A 106 -6.84 -4.00 -9.32
C HIS A 106 -7.72 -2.85 -8.82
N THR A 107 -7.55 -2.43 -7.56
CA THR A 107 -8.48 -1.52 -6.89
C THR A 107 -8.47 -0.13 -7.55
N PHE A 108 -7.28 0.42 -7.79
CA PHE A 108 -7.10 1.77 -8.29
C PHE A 108 -6.53 1.77 -9.72
N GLY A 109 -5.60 0.87 -10.04
CA GLY A 109 -5.06 0.72 -11.40
C GLY A 109 -6.06 0.16 -12.42
N GLY A 110 -7.14 -0.49 -11.98
CA GLY A 110 -8.19 -1.00 -12.85
C GLY A 110 -7.81 -2.29 -13.60
N TYR A 111 -6.76 -2.99 -13.19
CA TYR A 111 -6.37 -4.28 -13.73
C TYR A 111 -7.20 -5.42 -13.09
N SER A 112 -8.29 -5.81 -13.75
CA SER A 112 -9.25 -6.79 -13.21
C SER A 112 -8.75 -8.23 -13.13
N SER A 113 -7.61 -8.53 -13.75
CA SER A 113 -6.99 -9.86 -13.73
C SER A 113 -5.90 -9.99 -12.66
N SER A 114 -5.78 -9.00 -11.76
CA SER A 114 -4.85 -9.10 -10.64
C SER A 114 -5.32 -10.14 -9.63
N THR A 115 -4.35 -10.85 -9.07
CA THR A 115 -4.48 -11.68 -7.88
C THR A 115 -3.38 -11.18 -6.95
N PRO A 116 -3.69 -10.70 -5.74
CA PRO A 116 -4.64 -11.24 -4.75
C PRO A 116 -6.03 -10.60 -4.69
N ALA A 117 -7.01 -11.32 -4.12
CA ALA A 117 -8.40 -10.85 -3.87
C ALA A 117 -8.71 -10.53 -2.40
N SER A 118 -7.76 -10.78 -1.51
CA SER A 118 -7.85 -10.57 -0.07
C SER A 118 -6.50 -10.11 0.49
N ILE A 119 -6.49 -9.55 1.70
CA ILE A 119 -5.24 -9.16 2.37
C ILE A 119 -4.43 -10.40 2.74
N TYR A 120 -5.09 -11.47 3.21
CA TYR A 120 -4.45 -12.76 3.47
C TYR A 120 -3.72 -13.30 2.24
N ALA A 121 -4.39 -13.31 1.07
CA ALA A 121 -3.76 -13.73 -0.17
C ALA A 121 -2.61 -12.80 -0.58
N ALA A 122 -2.69 -11.49 -0.29
CA ALA A 122 -1.65 -10.52 -0.61
C ALA A 122 -0.35 -10.78 0.16
N PHE A 123 -0.40 -11.05 1.46
CA PHE A 123 0.79 -11.38 2.24
C PHE A 123 1.37 -12.77 1.90
N ASN A 124 0.62 -13.59 1.16
CA ASN A 124 1.03 -14.88 0.65
C ASN A 124 1.51 -14.85 -0.82
N GLN A 125 1.82 -13.67 -1.36
CA GLN A 125 2.42 -13.54 -2.70
C GLN A 125 3.95 -13.76 -2.69
N THR A 126 4.56 -13.80 -3.89
CA THR A 126 6.01 -14.01 -4.08
C THR A 126 6.88 -12.97 -3.35
N SER A 127 6.49 -11.70 -3.43
CA SER A 127 7.09 -10.60 -2.68
C SER A 127 6.02 -9.96 -1.79
N TYR A 128 6.37 -9.62 -0.55
CA TYR A 128 5.44 -9.10 0.44
C TYR A 128 6.20 -8.30 1.49
N HIS A 129 5.53 -7.38 2.17
CA HIS A 129 6.07 -6.83 3.40
C HIS A 129 5.96 -7.89 4.49
N ASN A 130 7.09 -8.39 4.96
CA ASN A 130 7.11 -9.44 5.98
C ASN A 130 6.54 -8.92 7.30
N LEU A 131 5.51 -9.60 7.82
CA LEU A 131 4.79 -9.18 9.02
C LEU A 131 5.64 -9.23 10.28
N TYR A 132 6.54 -10.20 10.40
CA TYR A 132 7.47 -10.27 11.54
C TYR A 132 8.47 -9.11 11.51
N ASP A 133 9.03 -8.82 10.34
CA ASP A 133 9.94 -7.69 10.16
C ASP A 133 9.24 -6.35 10.47
N ILE A 134 7.98 -6.19 10.04
CA ILE A 134 7.16 -5.01 10.38
C ILE A 134 6.98 -4.90 11.90
N GLN A 135 6.62 -6.00 12.56
CA GLN A 135 6.39 -6.01 14.01
C GLN A 135 7.67 -5.61 14.77
N ASP A 136 8.80 -6.24 14.45
CA ASP A 136 10.09 -5.96 15.09
C ASP A 136 10.54 -4.51 14.85
N PHE A 137 10.44 -4.05 13.59
CA PHE A 137 10.79 -2.67 13.24
C PHE A 137 9.91 -1.65 13.99
N ALA A 138 8.60 -1.86 14.00
CA ALA A 138 7.65 -0.93 14.59
C ALA A 138 7.76 -0.89 16.12
N GLU A 139 8.02 -2.01 16.79
CA GLU A 139 8.23 -2.07 18.23
C GLU A 139 9.44 -1.22 18.66
N ILE A 140 10.50 -1.23 17.86
CA ILE A 140 11.72 -0.45 18.12
C ILE A 140 11.50 1.04 17.81
N ASN A 141 10.97 1.36 16.63
CA ASN A 141 11.00 2.72 16.09
C ASN A 141 9.75 3.55 16.41
N PHE A 142 8.63 2.90 16.71
CA PHE A 142 7.34 3.57 17.00
C PHE A 142 6.77 3.19 18.37
N SER A 143 7.68 2.99 19.33
CA SER A 143 7.37 2.59 20.70
C SER A 143 6.43 3.53 21.46
N SER A 144 6.11 4.72 20.93
CA SER A 144 5.11 5.62 21.51
C SER A 144 3.70 5.00 21.48
N PHE A 145 3.32 4.35 20.37
CA PHE A 145 2.01 3.74 20.19
C PHE A 145 2.10 2.21 19.99
N PHE A 146 3.11 1.72 19.29
CA PHE A 146 3.30 0.30 18.99
C PHE A 146 4.03 -0.37 20.16
N LYS A 147 3.49 -1.49 20.65
CA LYS A 147 4.01 -2.22 21.84
C LYS A 147 4.27 -3.68 21.49
N SER A 148 5.03 -4.36 22.34
CA SER A 148 5.16 -5.82 22.28
C SER A 148 3.78 -6.48 22.24
N GLY A 149 3.60 -7.40 21.29
CA GLY A 149 2.33 -8.07 21.02
C GLY A 149 1.34 -7.28 20.15
N SER A 150 1.66 -6.05 19.72
CA SER A 150 0.86 -5.32 18.73
C SER A 150 0.88 -6.06 17.39
N ASN A 151 -0.22 -5.95 16.65
CA ASN A 151 -0.37 -6.58 15.35
C ASN A 151 0.45 -5.80 14.29
N PRO A 152 1.21 -6.47 13.41
CA PRO A 152 2.01 -5.78 12.40
C PRO A 152 1.17 -4.95 11.41
N CYS A 153 -0.06 -5.36 11.09
CA CYS A 153 -0.97 -4.55 10.27
C CYS A 153 -1.28 -3.20 10.92
N VAL A 154 -1.27 -3.10 12.26
CA VAL A 154 -1.49 -1.82 12.94
C VAL A 154 -0.30 -0.87 12.93
N ALA A 155 0.84 -1.25 12.36
CA ALA A 155 1.90 -0.28 12.11
C ALA A 155 1.46 0.76 11.06
N CYS A 156 0.68 0.32 10.08
CA CYS A 156 0.27 1.10 8.90
C CYS A 156 -1.20 1.53 8.92
N HIS A 157 -2.02 0.85 9.72
CA HIS A 157 -3.47 1.04 9.78
C HIS A 157 -3.94 1.22 11.21
N ASN A 158 -4.89 2.11 11.43
CA ASN A 158 -5.62 2.17 12.69
C ASN A 158 -7.04 1.65 12.44
N PRO A 159 -7.38 0.41 12.83
CA PRO A 159 -8.71 -0.19 12.59
C PRO A 159 -9.88 0.61 13.16
N HIS A 160 -9.62 1.47 14.14
CA HIS A 160 -10.63 2.34 14.73
C HIS A 160 -10.88 3.62 13.92
N LEU A 161 -10.04 3.92 12.93
CA LEU A 161 -10.12 5.10 12.08
C LEU A 161 -10.31 4.74 10.59
N ALA A 162 -9.66 3.68 10.13
CA ALA A 162 -9.57 3.29 8.71
C ALA A 162 -10.93 3.30 8.02
N LYS A 163 -10.99 3.87 6.81
CA LYS A 163 -12.22 4.06 6.03
C LYS A 163 -12.23 3.18 4.77
N ARG A 164 -13.38 3.11 4.10
CA ARG A 164 -13.58 2.29 2.88
C ARG A 164 -13.11 3.02 1.62
N ASN A 165 -11.80 3.15 1.44
CA ASN A 165 -11.18 3.84 0.30
C ASN A 165 -11.70 3.34 -1.05
N LYS A 166 -11.77 2.01 -1.24
CA LYS A 166 -12.25 1.38 -2.49
C LYS A 166 -13.63 1.85 -2.95
N GLU A 167 -14.55 2.15 -2.03
CA GLU A 167 -15.92 2.56 -2.39
C GLU A 167 -16.02 4.05 -2.75
N ASN A 168 -14.97 4.82 -2.44
CA ASN A 168 -14.89 6.24 -2.72
C ASN A 168 -13.56 6.52 -3.43
N PRO A 169 -13.29 5.87 -4.58
CA PRO A 169 -12.02 6.03 -5.25
C PRO A 169 -11.85 7.49 -5.65
N GLY A 170 -10.71 8.06 -5.29
CA GLY A 170 -10.39 9.46 -5.55
C GLY A 170 -10.91 10.47 -4.53
N ASP A 171 -11.49 10.00 -3.43
CA ASP A 171 -11.71 10.81 -2.24
C ASP A 171 -10.75 10.34 -1.13
N PRO A 172 -9.64 11.07 -0.89
CA PRO A 172 -8.66 10.66 0.11
C PRO A 172 -9.19 10.83 1.55
N GLY A 173 -10.34 11.50 1.74
CA GLY A 173 -11.09 11.51 3.00
C GLY A 173 -11.58 10.13 3.46
N TYR A 174 -11.57 9.14 2.56
CA TYR A 174 -11.86 7.73 2.86
C TYR A 174 -10.61 6.86 2.92
N THR A 175 -9.44 7.45 3.17
CA THR A 175 -8.19 6.72 3.36
C THR A 175 -8.27 5.65 4.46
N ALA A 176 -7.50 4.58 4.29
CA ALA A 176 -7.41 3.47 5.24
C ALA A 176 -6.10 3.48 6.05
N ILE A 177 -5.20 4.41 5.76
CA ILE A 177 -3.87 4.47 6.36
C ILE A 177 -3.81 5.52 7.47
N SER A 178 -2.95 5.25 8.43
CA SER A 178 -2.58 6.15 9.52
C SER A 178 -1.07 6.07 9.65
N ARG A 179 -0.39 7.21 9.67
CA ARG A 179 1.07 7.23 9.73
C ARG A 179 1.57 6.61 11.04
N PRO A 180 2.62 5.77 11.04
CA PRO A 180 3.24 5.32 12.28
C PRO A 180 3.63 6.47 13.22
N THR A 181 4.14 7.58 12.67
CA THR A 181 4.53 8.75 13.47
C THR A 181 3.36 9.61 13.96
N ALA A 182 2.15 9.41 13.42
CA ALA A 182 0.92 10.14 13.74
C ALA A 182 -0.30 9.19 13.78
N HIS A 183 -0.18 8.10 14.54
CA HIS A 183 -1.08 6.95 14.43
C HIS A 183 -2.52 7.16 14.94
N THR A 184 -2.79 8.29 15.60
CA THR A 184 -4.12 8.64 16.10
C THR A 184 -4.98 9.39 15.09
N GLU A 185 -4.47 9.61 13.88
CA GLU A 185 -5.12 10.35 12.81
C GLU A 185 -5.03 9.53 11.51
N LEU A 186 -5.98 9.76 10.61
CA LEU A 186 -5.89 9.23 9.25
C LEU A 186 -4.82 10.03 8.49
N TRP A 187 -4.33 9.47 7.38
CA TRP A 187 -3.38 10.16 6.50
C TRP A 187 -3.91 10.22 5.07
N GLY A 188 -3.96 11.44 4.54
CA GLY A 188 -4.54 11.80 3.26
C GLY A 188 -5.93 12.41 3.37
N ASP A 189 -6.57 12.38 4.54
CA ASP A 189 -7.92 12.89 4.73
C ASP A 189 -7.98 14.39 5.04
N SER A 190 -6.84 15.04 5.24
CA SER A 190 -6.76 16.47 5.50
C SER A 190 -6.09 17.27 4.37
N THR A 191 -6.26 18.59 4.42
CA THR A 191 -5.51 19.52 3.57
C THR A 191 -4.03 19.41 3.93
N GLU A 192 -3.14 19.37 2.93
CA GLU A 192 -1.68 19.20 3.09
C GLU A 192 -1.18 17.75 3.06
N GLU A 193 -2.05 16.76 2.89
CA GLU A 193 -1.70 15.34 2.91
C GLU A 193 -1.91 14.61 1.59
N THR A 194 -2.06 15.35 0.49
CA THR A 194 -2.20 14.77 -0.86
C THR A 194 -0.90 14.87 -1.66
N MET A 195 -0.77 14.12 -2.75
CA MET A 195 0.37 14.25 -3.65
C MET A 195 0.48 15.65 -4.28
N ASN A 196 -0.63 16.38 -4.39
CA ASN A 196 -0.58 17.79 -4.82
C ASN A 196 0.10 18.67 -3.78
N ASP A 197 -0.07 18.38 -2.49
CA ASP A 197 0.55 19.14 -1.41
C ASP A 197 2.04 18.78 -1.29
N TYR A 198 2.36 17.50 -1.45
CA TYR A 198 3.74 17.01 -1.45
C TYR A 198 4.58 17.53 -2.62
N ALA A 199 4.00 17.50 -3.83
CA ALA A 199 4.66 17.85 -5.08
C ALA A 199 3.73 18.71 -5.99
N PRO A 200 3.49 19.98 -5.63
CA PRO A 200 2.54 20.85 -6.34
C PRO A 200 2.86 20.97 -7.83
N SER A 201 1.88 20.62 -8.68
CA SER A 201 2.01 20.62 -10.14
C SER A 201 3.15 19.75 -10.70
N LYS A 202 3.67 18.79 -9.92
CA LYS A 202 4.76 17.90 -10.32
C LYS A 202 4.40 16.41 -10.27
N TYR A 203 3.30 16.04 -9.62
CA TYR A 203 2.78 14.67 -9.60
C TYR A 203 1.60 14.52 -10.56
N GLN A 204 1.67 13.56 -11.48
CA GLN A 204 0.56 13.16 -12.34
C GLN A 204 0.29 11.68 -12.10
N ALA A 205 -0.93 11.33 -11.69
CA ALA A 205 -1.30 9.93 -11.52
C ALA A 205 -1.19 9.15 -12.84
N PRO A 206 -0.72 7.88 -12.82
CA PRO A 206 -0.65 7.02 -14.00
C PRO A 206 -2.03 6.80 -14.65
N TYR A 207 -2.01 6.37 -15.90
CA TYR A 207 -3.19 5.77 -16.51
C TYR A 207 -3.59 4.50 -15.77
N ARG A 208 -4.91 4.28 -15.71
CA ARG A 208 -5.50 2.99 -15.37
C ARG A 208 -5.51 2.08 -16.58
N HIS A 209 -5.42 0.78 -16.33
CA HIS A 209 -5.59 -0.26 -17.35
C HIS A 209 -6.94 -0.18 -18.08
N SER A 210 -8.01 0.18 -17.37
CA SER A 210 -9.37 0.30 -17.92
C SER A 210 -9.65 1.65 -18.60
N GLY A 211 -8.67 2.56 -18.63
CA GLY A 211 -8.80 3.91 -19.16
C GLY A 211 -9.03 4.98 -18.08
N GLY A 212 -8.66 6.21 -18.39
CA GLY A 212 -8.60 7.31 -17.42
C GLY A 212 -7.34 7.23 -16.54
N CYS A 213 -7.28 8.06 -15.50
CA CYS A 213 -6.17 8.10 -14.56
C CYS A 213 -6.57 7.56 -13.19
N GLU A 214 -5.58 7.06 -12.46
CA GLU A 214 -5.73 6.65 -11.07
C GLU A 214 -6.10 7.84 -10.16
N PRO A 215 -6.75 7.59 -9.01
CA PRO A 215 -7.28 6.29 -8.57
C PRO A 215 -8.70 5.98 -9.08
N ASP A 216 -9.40 6.95 -9.66
CA ASP A 216 -10.86 6.90 -9.88
C ASP A 216 -11.30 6.65 -11.33
N GLY A 217 -10.37 6.68 -12.29
CA GLY A 217 -10.68 6.62 -13.73
C GLY A 217 -11.16 7.93 -14.31
N GLY A 218 -10.98 9.03 -13.58
CA GLY A 218 -11.23 10.37 -14.09
C GLY A 218 -10.29 10.75 -15.23
N THR A 219 -10.54 11.92 -15.82
CA THR A 219 -9.72 12.44 -16.91
C THR A 219 -8.33 12.86 -16.43
N CYS A 220 -7.30 12.55 -17.21
CA CYS A 220 -5.90 12.91 -16.93
C CYS A 220 -5.52 14.34 -17.33
N SER A 221 -6.49 15.23 -17.56
CA SER A 221 -6.27 16.54 -18.17
C SER A 221 -5.84 17.63 -17.18
N ASN A 222 -6.08 17.43 -15.88
CA ASN A 222 -5.72 18.37 -14.83
C ASN A 222 -4.88 17.68 -13.76
N ILE A 223 -3.58 17.97 -13.77
CA ILE A 223 -2.60 17.41 -12.85
C ILE A 223 -2.90 17.73 -11.38
N ILE A 224 -3.34 18.96 -11.09
CA ILE A 224 -3.64 19.40 -9.71
C ILE A 224 -4.82 18.60 -9.17
N THR A 225 -5.92 18.55 -9.92
CA THR A 225 -7.11 17.83 -9.48
C THR A 225 -6.85 16.34 -9.31
N GLN A 226 -6.07 15.70 -10.20
CA GLN A 226 -5.74 14.29 -10.03
C GLN A 226 -4.77 14.06 -8.86
N ALA A 227 -3.80 14.95 -8.65
CA ALA A 227 -2.87 14.85 -7.53
C ALA A 227 -3.55 15.04 -6.16
N GLN A 228 -4.64 15.79 -6.09
CA GLN A 228 -5.45 15.96 -4.88
C GLN A 228 -6.26 14.71 -4.50
N LYS A 229 -6.41 13.75 -5.43
CA LYS A 229 -7.15 12.51 -5.18
C LYS A 229 -6.30 11.38 -4.60
N THR A 230 -4.97 11.56 -4.62
CA THR A 230 -4.00 10.56 -4.18
C THR A 230 -3.39 11.04 -2.85
N PRO A 231 -3.51 10.26 -1.76
CA PRO A 231 -2.77 10.53 -0.53
C PRO A 231 -1.27 10.66 -0.79
N ASP A 232 -0.58 11.45 0.02
CA ASP A 232 0.88 11.54 0.01
C ASP A 232 1.50 10.22 0.55
N TYR A 233 1.53 9.21 -0.31
CA TYR A 233 2.16 7.93 0.01
C TYR A 233 3.68 8.06 0.18
N VAL A 234 4.29 9.13 -0.33
CA VAL A 234 5.73 9.34 -0.20
C VAL A 234 6.12 9.67 1.23
N THR A 235 5.36 10.56 1.89
CA THR A 235 5.56 10.83 3.32
C THR A 235 5.15 9.63 4.16
N PHE A 236 4.04 8.98 3.85
CA PHE A 236 3.59 7.78 4.58
C PHE A 236 4.62 6.64 4.55
N CYS A 237 5.10 6.25 3.37
CA CYS A 237 6.08 5.18 3.23
C CYS A 237 7.44 5.55 3.86
N GLN A 238 7.83 6.83 3.80
CA GLN A 238 9.09 7.27 4.40
C GLN A 238 9.10 7.24 5.93
N ASP A 239 7.96 7.11 6.63
CA ASP A 239 7.97 6.86 8.08
C ASP A 239 8.79 5.61 8.44
N CYS A 240 8.81 4.59 7.57
CA CYS A 240 9.64 3.40 7.74
C CYS A 240 10.85 3.40 6.80
N HIS A 241 10.66 3.72 5.53
CA HIS A 241 11.69 3.54 4.51
C HIS A 241 12.81 4.58 4.55
N SER A 242 12.74 5.60 5.40
CA SER A 242 13.87 6.51 5.69
C SER A 242 14.89 5.90 6.66
N TYR A 243 14.59 4.73 7.25
CA TYR A 243 15.49 4.04 8.17
C TYR A 243 16.37 3.05 7.42
N ASN A 244 17.46 2.64 8.08
CA ASN A 244 18.30 1.57 7.56
C ASN A 244 17.60 0.23 7.83
N MET A 245 17.21 -0.46 6.76
CA MET A 245 16.49 -1.72 6.83
C MET A 245 17.39 -2.95 6.61
N THR A 246 18.72 -2.82 6.72
CA THR A 246 19.67 -3.91 6.46
C THR A 246 19.49 -5.14 7.37
N GLY A 247 18.82 -5.00 8.51
CA GLY A 247 18.47 -6.13 9.39
C GLY A 247 17.23 -6.93 8.98
N TYR A 248 16.46 -6.47 7.99
CA TYR A 248 15.18 -7.05 7.60
C TYR A 248 15.29 -7.75 6.23
N GLY A 249 14.40 -8.71 5.95
CA GLY A 249 14.52 -9.69 4.84
C GLY A 249 14.65 -9.12 3.42
N LEU A 250 14.45 -7.82 3.25
CA LEU A 250 14.70 -7.04 2.03
C LEU A 250 15.51 -5.78 2.40
N SER A 251 16.78 -5.98 2.73
CA SER A 251 17.72 -4.90 3.04
C SER A 251 17.79 -3.85 1.92
N HIS A 252 17.27 -2.65 2.18
CA HIS A 252 17.60 -1.47 1.38
C HIS A 252 18.29 -0.41 2.24
N THR A 253 19.12 0.43 1.62
CA THR A 253 19.56 1.67 2.24
C THR A 253 18.38 2.61 2.45
N PRO A 254 18.43 3.48 3.46
CA PRO A 254 17.47 4.56 3.62
C PRO A 254 17.09 5.21 2.30
N ILE A 255 15.80 5.19 1.97
CA ILE A 255 15.30 5.86 0.77
C ILE A 255 15.28 7.36 1.06
N ASN A 256 16.00 8.12 0.25
CA ASN A 256 15.93 9.58 0.27
C ASN A 256 15.23 10.09 -0.99
N TRP A 257 13.92 10.30 -0.88
CA TRP A 257 13.11 10.77 -2.02
C TRP A 257 13.46 12.19 -2.46
N ASN A 258 14.21 12.97 -1.66
CA ASN A 258 14.66 14.29 -2.08
C ASN A 258 15.80 14.24 -3.11
N THR A 259 16.52 13.12 -3.17
CA THR A 259 17.66 12.91 -4.07
C THR A 259 17.41 11.83 -5.12
N ASP A 260 16.22 11.24 -5.15
CA ASP A 260 15.83 10.24 -6.14
C ASP A 260 15.37 10.88 -7.46
N LYS A 261 15.69 10.24 -8.60
CA LYS A 261 15.32 10.69 -9.96
C LYS A 261 13.82 10.64 -10.24
N HIS A 262 13.08 9.76 -9.55
CA HIS A 262 11.62 9.72 -9.55
C HIS A 262 11.03 10.48 -8.35
N GLY A 263 11.90 11.03 -7.49
CA GLY A 263 11.54 11.91 -6.39
C GLY A 263 11.75 13.38 -6.72
N LYS A 264 12.20 14.18 -5.75
CA LYS A 264 12.35 15.63 -5.91
C LYS A 264 13.67 16.05 -6.58
N MET A 265 14.52 15.10 -6.97
CA MET A 265 15.76 15.46 -7.67
C MET A 265 15.41 16.06 -9.03
N PRO A 266 16.01 17.20 -9.40
CA PRO A 266 15.82 17.71 -10.73
C PRO A 266 16.26 16.71 -11.79
N ARG A 267 15.55 16.70 -12.91
CA ARG A 267 16.00 15.98 -14.09
C ARG A 267 17.38 16.50 -14.49
N ASP A 268 18.23 15.61 -14.98
CA ASP A 268 19.53 16.01 -15.50
C ASP A 268 19.34 17.04 -16.65
N SER A 269 19.85 18.25 -16.42
CA SER A 269 19.80 19.35 -17.38
C SER A 269 21.02 19.31 -18.31
N GLY A 270 20.88 18.67 -19.48
CA GLY A 270 21.87 18.74 -20.58
C GLY A 270 21.41 17.82 -21.73
N GLY A 271 21.17 18.28 -22.96
CA GLY A 271 22.03 19.20 -23.72
C GLY A 271 23.26 18.42 -24.19
N GLY A 272 23.34 18.06 -25.46
CA GLY A 272 24.27 17.03 -25.95
C GLY A 272 25.74 17.23 -25.58
N GLY A 273 26.45 16.11 -25.37
CA GLY A 273 27.91 16.08 -25.34
C GLY A 273 28.49 15.02 -24.39
N GLY A 274 28.94 13.90 -24.97
CA GLY A 274 29.91 12.98 -24.37
C GLY A 274 29.37 11.56 -24.15
N GLY A 275 29.59 10.57 -25.01
CA GLY A 275 30.32 10.46 -26.28
C GLY A 275 30.14 9.01 -26.78
N GLY A 276 30.17 8.69 -28.06
CA GLY A 276 30.38 9.53 -29.23
C GLY A 276 29.85 8.86 -30.49
N GLY A 277 29.90 9.61 -31.59
CA GLY A 277 29.77 9.04 -32.93
C GLY A 277 28.58 9.51 -33.75
N GLY A 278 28.54 10.80 -34.09
CA GLY A 278 28.18 11.23 -35.44
C GLY A 278 26.70 11.45 -35.78
N GLY A 279 26.35 12.73 -35.93
CA GLY A 279 25.60 13.18 -37.10
C GLY A 279 24.08 13.34 -36.98
N GLY A 280 23.67 14.56 -36.61
CA GLY A 280 22.60 15.28 -37.30
C GLY A 280 21.15 14.88 -37.00
N GLY A 281 20.45 15.75 -36.25
CA GLY A 281 19.00 15.91 -36.37
C GLY A 281 18.23 15.98 -35.05
N GLY A 282 17.91 17.21 -34.62
CA GLY A 282 16.63 17.59 -33.99
C GLY A 282 16.14 16.89 -32.70
N GLY A 283 15.98 17.69 -31.64
CA GLY A 283 14.90 17.47 -30.66
C GLY A 283 15.31 16.97 -29.28
N THR A 284 15.58 17.94 -28.40
CA THR A 284 15.49 17.85 -26.94
C THR A 284 14.06 17.49 -26.49
N GLN A 285 13.74 16.20 -26.28
CA GLN A 285 12.43 15.75 -25.77
C GLN A 285 12.58 14.84 -24.53
N PRO A 286 11.68 14.91 -23.54
CA PRO A 286 11.58 13.92 -22.47
C PRO A 286 11.30 12.51 -23.02
N ILE A 287 11.95 11.50 -22.45
CA ILE A 287 11.77 10.09 -22.78
C ILE A 287 10.59 9.55 -21.94
N ILE A 288 9.50 10.30 -21.78
CA ILE A 288 8.44 9.98 -20.82
C ILE A 288 7.11 9.89 -21.57
N LYS A 289 6.32 8.86 -21.27
CA LYS A 289 5.00 8.59 -21.85
C LYS A 289 3.91 9.41 -21.16
N PRO A 290 2.81 9.72 -21.84
CA PRO A 290 1.59 10.17 -21.18
C PRO A 290 1.15 9.18 -20.07
N PRO A 291 0.46 9.65 -19.02
CA PRO A 291 -0.05 11.01 -18.84
C PRO A 291 1.01 11.99 -18.32
N TYR A 292 2.20 11.53 -17.94
CA TYR A 292 3.25 12.37 -17.37
C TYR A 292 3.79 13.41 -18.37
N ASP A 293 3.75 13.09 -19.67
CA ASP A 293 4.21 13.97 -20.77
C ASP A 293 3.29 15.18 -21.03
N VAL A 294 2.07 15.21 -20.48
CA VAL A 294 1.06 16.15 -20.98
C VAL A 294 1.27 17.60 -20.54
N ASN A 295 2.04 17.86 -19.47
CA ASN A 295 2.38 19.22 -19.00
C ASN A 295 3.58 19.26 -18.02
N ALA A 296 4.30 18.16 -17.78
CA ALA A 296 5.33 18.13 -16.75
C ALA A 296 6.51 19.01 -17.13
N THR A 297 6.67 20.08 -16.35
CA THR A 297 7.88 20.87 -16.15
C THR A 297 9.10 19.97 -15.97
N ALA A 298 10.30 20.53 -16.06
CA ALA A 298 11.59 19.84 -16.03
C ALA A 298 11.73 18.64 -15.07
N ASP A 299 10.96 18.57 -13.97
CA ASP A 299 10.96 17.49 -12.97
C ASP A 299 9.52 16.95 -12.75
N TYR A 300 9.36 15.62 -12.74
CA TYR A 300 8.12 14.94 -12.35
C TYR A 300 8.41 14.04 -11.15
N VAL A 301 7.51 14.06 -10.16
CA VAL A 301 7.63 13.28 -8.92
C VAL A 301 6.62 12.14 -8.99
N LEU A 302 7.06 10.92 -8.67
CA LEU A 302 6.19 9.76 -8.52
C LEU A 302 5.77 9.57 -7.05
N SER A 303 4.60 8.96 -6.89
CA SER A 303 4.16 8.35 -5.64
C SER A 303 4.78 6.96 -5.51
N CYS A 304 5.01 6.48 -4.28
CA CYS A 304 5.52 5.12 -4.06
C CYS A 304 4.60 4.05 -4.66
N LEU A 305 3.27 4.26 -4.57
CA LEU A 305 2.28 3.32 -5.10
C LEU A 305 2.01 3.45 -6.60
N ASP A 306 2.70 4.35 -7.32
CA ASP A 306 2.68 4.31 -8.79
C ASP A 306 3.37 3.05 -9.31
N CYS A 307 4.33 2.50 -8.55
CA CYS A 307 5.14 1.34 -8.93
C CYS A 307 5.01 0.15 -7.97
N HIS A 308 4.68 0.38 -6.69
CA HIS A 308 4.71 -0.66 -5.65
C HIS A 308 3.30 -1.06 -5.15
N GLU A 309 3.12 -2.34 -4.86
CA GLU A 309 2.01 -2.87 -4.08
C GLU A 309 2.28 -2.68 -2.58
N PRO A 310 1.31 -2.23 -1.79
CA PRO A 310 1.52 -1.93 -0.36
C PRO A 310 1.57 -3.17 0.53
N HIS A 311 1.06 -4.32 0.08
CA HIS A 311 1.03 -5.56 0.88
C HIS A 311 1.90 -6.65 0.28
N GLY A 312 1.55 -7.11 -0.92
CA GLY A 312 2.31 -8.13 -1.64
C GLY A 312 2.02 -8.14 -3.13
N SER A 313 2.95 -8.71 -3.89
CA SER A 313 2.94 -8.79 -5.34
C SER A 313 3.55 -10.10 -5.83
N ASN A 314 3.08 -10.58 -6.97
CA ASN A 314 3.67 -11.68 -7.74
C ASN A 314 5.04 -11.34 -8.36
N SER A 315 5.50 -10.10 -8.22
CA SER A 315 6.85 -9.70 -8.66
C SER A 315 7.95 -10.36 -7.81
N TYR A 316 9.18 -10.31 -8.32
CA TYR A 316 10.37 -10.91 -7.72
C TYR A 316 10.54 -10.62 -6.22
N LYS A 317 11.01 -9.41 -5.87
CA LYS A 317 11.32 -9.02 -4.47
C LYS A 317 10.94 -7.60 -4.13
N TYR A 318 10.62 -6.79 -5.13
CA TYR A 318 10.49 -5.35 -4.97
C TYR A 318 9.03 -4.91 -4.93
N LEU A 319 8.08 -5.81 -4.65
CA LEU A 319 6.66 -5.47 -4.52
C LEU A 319 6.12 -4.72 -5.74
N ILE A 320 6.63 -4.97 -6.95
CA ILE A 320 6.25 -4.20 -8.14
C ILE A 320 4.80 -4.53 -8.53
N ARG A 321 3.99 -3.49 -8.75
CA ARG A 321 2.61 -3.59 -9.23
C ARG A 321 2.50 -4.41 -10.50
N LYS A 322 1.46 -5.25 -10.60
CA LYS A 322 1.22 -6.07 -11.80
C LYS A 322 0.82 -5.22 -13.01
N GLU A 323 0.32 -4.02 -12.78
CA GLU A 323 -0.03 -3.06 -13.81
C GLU A 323 0.41 -1.65 -13.40
N VAL A 324 1.04 -0.95 -14.34
CA VAL A 324 1.53 0.42 -14.18
C VAL A 324 1.27 1.19 -15.46
N ASN A 325 0.65 2.35 -15.35
CA ASN A 325 0.43 3.29 -16.45
C ASN A 325 -0.32 2.71 -17.66
N GLY A 326 -1.38 1.94 -17.41
CA GLY A 326 -2.29 1.39 -18.40
C GLY A 326 -1.85 0.05 -18.99
N ASP A 327 -0.76 -0.55 -18.53
CA ASP A 327 -0.18 -1.75 -19.14
C ASP A 327 0.53 -2.64 -18.12
N ILE A 328 0.60 -3.94 -18.45
CA ILE A 328 1.03 -5.01 -17.55
C ILE A 328 2.55 -4.98 -17.35
N THR A 329 3.00 -5.17 -16.12
CA THR A 329 4.40 -5.42 -15.78
C THR A 329 4.64 -6.92 -15.55
N ASN A 330 5.90 -7.33 -15.68
CA ASN A 330 6.30 -8.70 -15.40
C ASN A 330 7.74 -8.75 -14.87
N VAL A 331 7.98 -8.14 -13.71
CA VAL A 331 9.28 -8.19 -13.04
C VAL A 331 9.40 -9.51 -12.27
N ALA A 332 9.75 -10.59 -12.96
CA ALA A 332 9.82 -11.94 -12.37
C ALA A 332 11.19 -12.29 -11.78
N ALA A 333 12.24 -11.60 -12.21
CA ALA A 333 13.60 -11.70 -11.68
C ALA A 333 14.31 -10.34 -11.71
N ASP A 334 15.47 -10.27 -11.06
CA ASP A 334 16.33 -9.08 -11.07
C ASP A 334 17.20 -9.05 -12.34
N THR A 335 16.54 -8.97 -13.50
CA THR A 335 17.20 -8.89 -14.80
C THR A 335 16.84 -7.62 -15.53
N HIS A 336 17.71 -7.21 -16.43
CA HIS A 336 17.49 -6.05 -17.30
C HIS A 336 16.14 -6.13 -18.03
N ASP A 337 15.84 -7.28 -18.65
CA ASP A 337 14.63 -7.44 -19.45
C ASP A 337 13.36 -7.45 -18.60
N ASP A 338 13.41 -8.02 -17.39
CA ASP A 338 12.31 -7.95 -16.43
C ASP A 338 12.04 -6.49 -16.02
N TRP A 339 13.07 -5.73 -15.65
CA TRP A 339 12.93 -4.32 -15.28
C TRP A 339 12.41 -3.44 -16.42
N LYS A 340 12.76 -3.76 -17.68
CA LYS A 340 12.19 -3.06 -18.85
C LYS A 340 10.68 -3.14 -18.90
N THR A 341 10.08 -4.23 -18.41
CA THR A 341 8.61 -4.35 -18.36
C THR A 341 7.97 -3.34 -17.42
N LEU A 342 8.70 -2.81 -16.43
CA LEU A 342 8.24 -1.70 -15.59
C LEU A 342 8.64 -0.36 -16.20
N CYS A 343 9.93 -0.15 -16.48
CA CYS A 343 10.44 1.16 -16.88
C CYS A 343 9.78 1.67 -18.16
N LEU A 344 9.53 0.79 -19.14
CA LEU A 344 8.91 1.17 -20.40
C LEU A 344 7.41 1.45 -20.29
N ARG A 345 6.80 1.33 -19.10
CA ARG A 345 5.43 1.81 -18.85
C ARG A 345 5.38 3.33 -18.83
N CYS A 346 6.42 3.95 -18.29
CA CYS A 346 6.53 5.40 -18.20
C CYS A 346 7.57 5.97 -19.18
N HIS A 347 8.47 5.15 -19.73
CA HIS A 347 9.51 5.60 -20.64
C HIS A 347 9.36 5.07 -22.07
N TYR A 348 9.66 5.91 -23.07
CA TYR A 348 9.61 5.51 -24.49
C TYR A 348 10.77 4.62 -24.93
N ARG A 349 11.93 4.74 -24.27
CA ARG A 349 13.15 4.02 -24.61
C ARG A 349 14.13 4.05 -23.45
N GLU A 350 15.15 3.21 -23.55
CA GLU A 350 16.29 3.21 -22.64
C GLU A 350 17.31 4.28 -23.05
N HIS A 351 18.22 4.61 -22.14
CA HIS A 351 19.35 5.47 -22.45
C HIS A 351 20.37 4.70 -23.32
N THR A 352 20.95 5.36 -24.31
CA THR A 352 21.98 4.74 -25.16
C THR A 352 23.18 4.36 -24.28
N ASN A 353 23.59 3.08 -24.33
CA ASN A 353 24.71 2.50 -23.57
C ASN A 353 24.53 2.40 -22.04
N GLN A 354 23.32 2.57 -21.50
CA GLN A 354 23.05 2.37 -20.08
C GLN A 354 21.72 1.64 -19.88
N SER A 355 21.75 0.54 -19.14
CA SER A 355 20.54 -0.15 -18.70
C SER A 355 19.83 0.65 -17.60
N CYS A 356 18.50 0.51 -17.49
CA CYS A 356 17.73 1.20 -16.46
C CYS A 356 18.30 0.96 -15.04
N PRO A 357 18.61 -0.28 -14.62
CA PRO A 357 19.13 -0.54 -13.27
C PRO A 357 20.51 0.07 -12.99
N ASN A 358 21.28 0.47 -14.01
CA ASN A 358 22.58 1.11 -13.82
C ASN A 358 22.46 2.59 -13.40
N CYS A 359 21.28 3.19 -13.45
CA CYS A 359 21.06 4.60 -13.08
C CYS A 359 19.81 4.80 -12.22
N HIS A 360 18.82 3.91 -12.35
CA HIS A 360 17.57 3.88 -11.61
C HIS A 360 17.56 2.62 -10.73
N TYR A 361 18.42 2.64 -9.71
CA TYR A 361 18.74 1.49 -8.87
C TYR A 361 17.57 1.09 -7.95
N HIS A 362 17.37 -0.22 -7.76
CA HIS A 362 16.47 -0.79 -6.76
C HIS A 362 17.24 -1.80 -5.90
N GLY A 363 17.34 -1.56 -4.59
CA GLY A 363 17.65 -2.62 -3.60
C GLY A 363 19.11 -3.05 -3.40
N HIS A 364 20.12 -2.34 -3.89
CA HIS A 364 21.52 -2.60 -3.48
C HIS A 364 22.34 -1.31 -3.34
N ASN A 365 23.13 -1.26 -2.27
CA ASN A 365 24.06 -0.18 -1.95
C ASN A 365 25.25 -0.16 -2.92
N PHE A 366 25.84 1.03 -3.01
CA PHE A 366 27.26 1.27 -3.30
C PHE A 366 28.20 0.19 -2.73
#